data_AF-A0A8S2R9V9-F1
#
_entry.id   AF-A0A8S2R9V9-F1
#
_cell.length_a   1.000
_cell.length_b   1.000
_cell.length_c   1.000
_cell.angle_alpha   90.00
_cell.angle_beta   90.00
_cell.angle_gamma   90.00
#
_symmetry.space_group_name_H-M   'P 1'
#
loop_
_entity.id
_entity.type
_entity.pdbx_description
1 polymer ?
#
loop_
_entity_poly.entity_id
_entity_poly.type
_entity_poly.pdbx_seq_one_letter_code
_entity_poly.pdbx_strand_id
1 'polypeptide(L)'
;MNIGLNRDQWIPNVFPLNQSIPIEIVKQYRFIGQSMVMAIRNKNYLDLKFPALLWKQLLESIIAENQPLFDDMNDLRFEIMSSAEYMYELMPD
;
A
#
# COMPACT_ATOMS: atom_id res chain seq x y z
N MET A 1 -15.54 22.66 -0.21
CA MET A 1 -14.21 22.09 -0.49
C MET A 1 -13.76 21.30 0.74
N ASN A 2 -14.00 20.00 0.74
CA ASN A 2 -13.69 19.12 1.86
C ASN A 2 -12.34 18.47 1.54
N ILE A 3 -11.23 19.09 1.97
CA ILE A 3 -9.90 18.52 1.79
C ILE A 3 -9.90 17.23 2.62
N GLY A 4 -9.97 16.09 1.94
CA GLY A 4 -10.14 14.77 2.53
C GLY A 4 -9.17 14.57 3.70
N LEU A 5 -9.72 14.59 4.91
CA LEU A 5 -8.96 14.31 6.11
C LEU A 5 -8.63 12.81 6.06
N ASN A 6 -7.37 12.43 5.82
CA ASN A 6 -6.83 11.05 5.89
C ASN A 6 -6.93 10.43 7.31
N ARG A 7 -7.93 10.82 8.10
CA ARG A 7 -8.14 10.36 9.49
C ARG A 7 -8.60 8.91 9.56
N ASP A 8 -9.11 8.37 8.45
CA ASP A 8 -9.55 6.98 8.32
C ASP A 8 -8.47 6.05 7.73
N GLN A 9 -7.29 6.60 7.43
CA GLN A 9 -6.17 5.85 6.85
C GLN A 9 -5.12 5.51 7.90
N TRP A 10 -4.59 4.29 7.81
CA TRP A 10 -3.52 3.78 8.64
C TRP A 10 -2.17 4.31 8.14
N ILE A 11 -1.48 5.06 8.99
CA ILE A 11 -0.13 5.56 8.72
C ILE A 11 0.82 4.86 9.69
N PRO A 12 1.96 4.32 9.24
CA PRO A 12 2.98 3.79 10.13
C PRO A 12 3.39 4.84 11.16
N ASN A 13 3.61 4.41 12.40
CA ASN A 13 4.10 5.29 13.46
C ASN A 13 5.44 5.91 13.04
N VAL A 14 5.54 7.22 13.19
CA VAL A 14 6.77 7.97 12.92
C VAL A 14 7.63 7.96 14.19
N PHE A 15 8.88 7.52 14.06
CA PHE A 15 9.85 7.52 15.15
C PHE A 15 10.87 8.65 14.95
N PRO A 16 11.33 9.30 16.02
CA PRO A 16 12.41 10.29 15.94
C PRO A 16 13.66 9.71 15.27
N LEU A 17 14.34 10.49 14.43
CA LEU A 17 15.54 10.04 13.69
C LEU A 17 16.68 9.58 14.60
N ASN A 18 16.74 10.09 15.83
CA ASN A 18 17.74 9.75 16.84
C ASN A 18 17.32 8.55 17.72
N GLN A 19 16.22 7.90 17.42
CA GLN A 19 15.70 6.77 18.18
C GLN A 19 15.52 5.55 17.28
N SER A 20 16.01 4.40 17.73
CA SER A 20 15.72 3.15 17.08
C SER A 20 14.24 2.79 17.25
N ILE A 21 13.64 2.25 16.19
CA ILE A 21 12.30 1.67 16.25
C ILE A 21 12.36 0.45 17.19
N PRO A 22 11.44 0.32 18.18
CA PRO A 22 11.38 -0.86 19.03
C PRO A 22 11.27 -2.16 18.22
N ILE A 23 11.99 -3.21 18.65
CA ILE A 23 12.11 -4.46 17.89
C ILE A 23 10.76 -5.17 17.71
N GLU A 24 9.87 -5.02 18.68
CA GLU A 24 8.50 -5.54 18.63
C GLU A 24 7.70 -4.91 17.49
N ILE A 25 7.85 -3.60 17.29
CA ILE A 25 7.17 -2.85 16.24
C ILE A 25 7.75 -3.23 14.86
N VAL A 26 9.08 -3.40 14.78
CA VAL A 26 9.73 -3.92 13.56
C VAL A 26 9.19 -5.31 13.19
N LYS A 27 9.02 -6.20 14.17
CA LYS A 27 8.43 -7.53 13.95
C LYS A 27 6.98 -7.45 13.48
N GLN A 28 6.19 -6.53 14.02
CA GLN A 28 4.80 -6.29 13.57
C GLN A 28 4.74 -5.80 12.13
N TYR A 29 5.58 -4.83 11.74
CA TYR A 29 5.65 -4.38 10.35
C TYR A 29 6.09 -5.49 9.40
N ARG A 30 7.05 -6.33 9.80
CA ARG A 30 7.43 -7.51 9.03
C ARG A 30 6.26 -8.46 8.84
N PHE A 31 5.49 -8.73 9.88
CA PHE A 31 4.32 -9.62 9.81
C PHE A 31 3.24 -9.08 8.85
N ILE A 32 2.97 -7.77 8.88
CA ILE A 32 2.03 -7.12 7.96
C ILE A 32 2.52 -7.28 6.52
N GLY A 33 3.79 -6.97 6.25
CA GLY A 33 4.37 -7.14 4.91
C GLY A 33 4.30 -8.57 4.39
N GLN A 34 4.58 -9.57 5.25
CA GLN A 34 4.44 -10.98 4.89
C GLN A 34 2.98 -11.35 4.59
N SER A 35 2.04 -10.85 5.39
CA SER A 35 0.60 -11.09 5.19
C SER A 35 0.10 -10.49 3.87
N MET A 36 0.59 -9.30 3.51
CA MET A 36 0.31 -8.66 2.22
C MET A 36 0.80 -9.52 1.05
N VAL A 37 2.05 -9.98 1.10
CA VAL A 37 2.62 -10.86 0.06
C VAL A 37 1.84 -12.17 -0.05
N MET A 38 1.47 -12.78 1.08
CA MET A 38 0.64 -13.99 1.08
C MET A 38 -0.74 -13.75 0.47
N ALA A 39 -1.38 -12.62 0.78
CA ALA A 39 -2.68 -12.29 0.22
C ALA A 39 -2.59 -12.10 -1.31
N ILE A 40 -1.58 -11.35 -1.79
CA ILE A 40 -1.31 -11.16 -3.22
C ILE A 40 -1.11 -12.52 -3.92
N ARG A 41 -0.23 -13.39 -3.40
CA ARG A 41 0.04 -14.71 -3.99
C ARG A 41 -1.19 -15.61 -4.08
N ASN A 42 -2.10 -15.48 -3.12
CA ASN A 42 -3.33 -16.27 -3.07
C ASN A 42 -4.53 -15.56 -3.73
N LYS A 43 -4.32 -14.40 -4.37
CA LYS A 43 -5.38 -13.56 -4.96
C LYS A 43 -6.50 -13.23 -3.97
N ASN A 44 -6.12 -13.03 -2.71
CA ASN A 44 -7.03 -12.63 -1.64
C ASN A 44 -6.91 -11.12 -1.41
N TYR A 45 -8.05 -10.47 -1.16
CA TYR A 45 -8.08 -9.05 -0.82
C TYR A 45 -7.89 -8.86 0.69
N LEU A 46 -7.05 -7.88 1.05
CA LEU A 46 -6.96 -7.34 2.41
C LEU A 46 -7.53 -5.93 2.40
N ASP A 47 -8.45 -5.63 3.32
CA ASP A 47 -8.99 -4.28 3.51
C ASP A 47 -7.98 -3.41 4.29
N LEU A 48 -6.89 -3.04 3.61
CA LEU A 48 -5.84 -2.17 4.16
C LEU A 48 -6.10 -0.73 3.74
N LYS A 49 -6.54 0.09 4.69
CA LYS A 49 -6.80 1.52 4.44
C LYS A 49 -5.51 2.33 4.55
N PHE A 50 -4.53 2.10 3.69
CA PHE A 50 -3.32 2.93 3.67
C PHE A 50 -3.51 4.20 2.82
N PRO A 51 -2.78 5.30 3.14
CA PRO A 51 -2.74 6.46 2.29
C PRO A 51 -2.08 6.16 0.94
N ALA A 52 -2.53 6.83 -0.12
CA ALA A 52 -2.00 6.67 -1.48
C ALA A 52 -0.47 6.82 -1.57
N LEU A 53 0.11 7.71 -0.74
CA LEU A 53 1.56 7.90 -0.68
C LEU A 53 2.30 6.64 -0.22
N LEU A 54 1.74 5.90 0.76
CA LEU A 54 2.34 4.68 1.25
C LEU A 54 2.24 3.57 0.21
N TRP A 55 1.10 3.46 -0.49
CA TRP A 55 0.95 2.53 -1.61
C TRP A 55 1.97 2.78 -2.72
N LYS A 56 2.19 4.05 -3.08
CA LYS A 56 3.19 4.44 -4.07
C LYS A 56 4.59 3.98 -3.66
N GLN A 57 5.00 4.25 -2.41
CA GLN A 57 6.30 3.84 -1.90
C GLN A 57 6.48 2.32 -1.88
N LEU A 58 5.44 1.58 -1.48
CA LEU A 58 5.47 0.12 -1.49
C LEU A 58 5.65 -0.43 -2.91
N LEU A 59 4.88 0.09 -3.88
CA LEU A 59 5.02 -0.30 -5.28
C LEU A 59 6.42 -0.01 -5.82
N GLU A 60 6.93 1.21 -5.60
CA GLU A 60 8.28 1.59 -6.03
C GLU A 60 9.36 0.68 -5.41
N SER A 61 9.22 0.31 -4.13
CA SER A 61 10.15 -0.60 -3.47
C SER A 61 10.10 -2.02 -4.04
N ILE A 62 8.91 -2.54 -4.35
CA ILE A 62 8.75 -3.88 -4.92
C ILE A 62 9.35 -3.93 -6.32
N ILE A 63 9.11 -2.89 -7.11
CA ILE A 63 9.67 -2.71 -8.46
C ILE A 63 11.19 -2.68 -8.42
N ALA A 64 11.78 -1.99 -7.44
CA ALA A 64 13.23 -1.87 -7.30
C ALA A 64 13.90 -3.18 -6.85
N GLU A 65 13.23 -3.99 -6.04
CA GLU A 65 13.84 -5.18 -5.41
C GLU A 65 13.49 -6.52 -6.12
N ASN A 66 12.43 -6.62 -6.93
CA ASN A 66 12.00 -7.89 -7.55
C ASN A 66 11.49 -7.76 -8.99
N GLN A 67 12.35 -8.04 -9.98
CA GLN A 67 11.99 -8.16 -11.39
C GLN A 67 10.89 -9.20 -11.73
N PRO A 68 10.83 -10.41 -11.11
CA PRO A 68 9.81 -11.41 -11.46
C PRO A 68 8.45 -11.26 -10.75
N LEU A 69 8.35 -10.44 -9.69
CA LEU A 69 7.05 -10.08 -9.09
C LEU A 69 6.33 -8.99 -9.90
N PHE A 70 7.06 -8.34 -10.81
CA PHE A 70 6.61 -7.22 -11.62
C PHE A 70 5.51 -7.63 -12.61
N ASP A 71 5.55 -8.87 -13.12
CA ASP A 71 4.55 -9.38 -14.07
C ASP A 71 3.19 -9.60 -13.39
N ASP A 72 3.15 -10.25 -12.22
CA ASP A 72 1.92 -10.41 -11.43
C ASP A 72 1.36 -9.07 -10.91
N MET A 73 2.22 -8.08 -10.68
CA MET A 73 1.82 -6.75 -10.23
C MET A 73 1.39 -5.81 -11.36
N ASN A 74 1.72 -6.09 -12.62
CA ASN A 74 1.20 -5.31 -13.76
C ASN A 74 -0.30 -5.55 -13.96
N ASP A 75 -0.77 -6.78 -13.76
CA ASP A 75 -2.21 -7.09 -13.76
C ASP A 75 -2.92 -6.33 -12.62
N LEU A 76 -2.35 -6.36 -11.42
CA LEU A 76 -2.90 -5.63 -10.26
C LEU A 76 -2.85 -4.10 -10.46
N ARG A 77 -1.77 -3.58 -11.05
CA ARG A 77 -1.63 -2.16 -11.40
C ARG A 77 -2.67 -1.74 -12.43
N PHE A 78 -2.91 -2.54 -13.45
CA PHE A 78 -3.91 -2.27 -14.47
C PHE A 78 -5.32 -2.28 -13.87
N GLU A 79 -5.62 -3.22 -12.98
CA GLU A 79 -6.90 -3.32 -12.28
C GLU A 79 -7.12 -2.17 -11.29
N ILE A 80 -6.08 -1.75 -10.56
CA ILE A 80 -6.14 -0.60 -9.65
C ILE A 80 -6.28 0.72 -10.43
N MET A 81 -5.52 0.88 -11.52
CA MET A 81 -5.61 2.08 -12.37
C MET A 81 -6.96 2.17 -13.07
N SER A 82 -7.50 1.06 -13.61
CA SER A 82 -8.82 1.05 -14.23
C SER A 82 -9.94 1.31 -13.21
N SER A 83 -9.81 0.78 -11.99
CA SER A 83 -10.74 1.08 -10.90
C SER A 83 -10.68 2.53 -10.46
N ALA A 84 -9.49 3.14 -10.45
CA ALA A 84 -9.30 4.56 -10.14
C ALA A 84 -9.86 5.47 -11.24
N GLU A 85 -9.64 5.15 -12.52
CA GLU A 85 -10.19 5.87 -13.67
C GLU A 85 -11.73 5.77 -13.70
N TYR A 86 -12.29 4.58 -13.46
CA TYR A 86 -13.74 4.37 -13.32
C TYR A 86 -14.34 5.21 -12.18
N MET A 87 -13.65 5.31 -11.04
CA MET A 87 -14.09 6.15 -9.93
C MET A 87 -14.02 7.66 -10.25
N TYR A 88 -13.06 8.08 -11.08
CA TYR A 88 -12.97 9.46 -11.57
C TYR A 88 -14.07 9.81 -12.58
N GLU A 89 -14.43 8.91 -13.49
CA GLU A 89 -15.51 9.13 -14.47
C GLU A 89 -16.91 9.19 -13.84
N LEU A 90 -17.11 8.54 -12.70
CA LEU A 90 -18.37 8.55 -11.94
C LEU A 90 -18.57 9.81 -11.08
N MET A 91 -17.58 10.71 -11.01
CA MET A 91 -17.70 12.01 -10.36
C MET A 91 -17.65 13.12 -11.43
N PRO A 92 -18.77 13.43 -12.09
CA PRO A 92 -18.84 14.65 -12.88
C PRO A 92 -18.83 15.87 -11.94
N ASP A 93 -18.14 16.93 -12.36
CA ASP A 93 -18.10 18.23 -11.67
C ASP A 93 -19.49 18.81 -11.37
#